data_AF-A0AA88AJY4-F1
#
_entry.id   AF-A0AA88AJY4-F1
#
_cell.length_a   1.000
_cell.length_b   1.000
_cell.length_c   1.000
_cell.angle_alpha   90.00
_cell.angle_beta   90.00
_cell.angle_gamma   90.00
#
_symmetry.space_group_name_H-M   'P 1'
#
loop_
_entity.id
_entity.type
_entity.pdbx_description
1 polymer ?
#
loop_
_entity_poly.entity_id
_entity_poly.type
_entity_poly.pdbx_seq_one_letter_code
_entity_poly.pdbx_strand_id
1 'polypeptide(L)'
;MCKEEGETLVHLMLHCKVARALWQKVSTEAGCLWAFSANCRSMMIEEIVGLGSNKMAKALWKCLVLAVQWNIWIERNLRIFEEKEMGVDDIFEKAKFLASLWASTDNAFKNIPFSLIVLNRKDVIGN
;
A
#
# COMPACT_ATOMS: atom_id res chain seq x y z
N MET A 1 2.00 6.34 -16.96
CA MET A 1 1.38 6.99 -15.77
C MET A 1 2.09 8.34 -15.54
N CYS A 2 1.41 9.39 -15.06
CA CYS A 2 1.78 10.82 -15.07
C CYS A 2 1.97 11.55 -16.42
N LYS A 3 2.43 10.86 -17.48
CA LYS A 3 2.69 11.44 -18.83
C LYS A 3 3.85 12.46 -18.87
N GLU A 4 4.63 12.59 -17.80
CA GLU A 4 5.72 13.57 -17.68
C GLU A 4 7.11 12.94 -17.90
N GLU A 5 7.27 11.66 -17.57
CA GLU A 5 8.52 10.90 -17.75
C GLU A 5 8.24 9.54 -18.40
N GLY A 6 9.29 8.91 -18.94
CA GLY A 6 9.21 7.55 -19.46
C GLY A 6 8.83 6.54 -18.37
N GLU A 7 7.97 5.58 -18.70
CA GLU A 7 7.58 4.53 -17.76
C GLU A 7 8.74 3.55 -17.51
N THR A 8 9.38 3.69 -16.35
CA THR A 8 10.19 2.62 -15.74
C THR A 8 9.46 2.03 -14.53
N LEU A 9 9.84 0.84 -14.08
CA LEU A 9 9.24 0.23 -12.89
C LEU A 9 9.37 1.15 -11.65
N VAL A 10 10.56 1.73 -11.46
CA VAL A 10 10.85 2.61 -10.32
C VAL A 10 10.03 3.90 -10.43
N HIS A 11 9.99 4.51 -11.62
CA HIS A 11 9.16 5.68 -11.83
C HIS A 11 7.69 5.35 -11.56
N LEU A 12 7.14 4.32 -12.22
CA LEU A 12 5.73 3.95 -12.11
C LEU A 12 5.30 3.68 -10.67
N MET A 13 6.09 2.92 -9.92
CA MET A 13 5.71 2.45 -8.58
C MET A 13 6.02 3.44 -7.46
N LEU A 14 6.98 4.36 -7.64
CA LEU A 14 7.48 5.20 -6.55
C LEU A 14 7.51 6.70 -6.88
N HIS A 15 7.86 7.09 -8.11
CA HIS A 15 8.14 8.49 -8.44
C HIS A 15 7.05 9.17 -9.26
N CYS A 16 6.18 8.41 -9.91
CA CYS A 16 5.02 8.91 -10.61
C CYS A 16 4.17 9.74 -9.64
N LYS A 17 3.66 10.89 -10.08
CA LYS A 17 2.86 11.79 -9.23
C LYS A 17 1.69 11.09 -8.51
N VAL A 18 1.04 10.15 -9.18
CA VAL A 18 -0.07 9.35 -8.62
C VAL A 18 0.46 8.41 -7.54
N ALA A 19 1.55 7.69 -7.82
CA ALA A 19 2.18 6.79 -6.85
C ALA A 19 2.70 7.55 -5.62
N ARG A 20 3.37 8.71 -5.81
CA ARG A 20 3.83 9.56 -4.71
C ARG A 20 2.69 10.00 -3.80
N ALA A 21 1.60 10.50 -4.37
CA ALA A 21 0.43 10.92 -3.60
C ALA A 21 -0.20 9.76 -2.83
N LEU A 22 -0.25 8.57 -3.45
CA LEU A 22 -0.77 7.36 -2.81
C LEU A 22 0.11 6.92 -1.64
N TRP A 23 1.42 6.87 -1.82
CA TRP A 23 2.37 6.54 -0.75
C TRP A 23 2.35 7.56 0.39
N GLN A 24 2.20 8.85 0.07
CA GLN A 24 2.03 9.87 1.10
C GLN A 24 0.77 9.63 1.96
N LYS A 25 -0.33 9.18 1.35
CA LYS A 25 -1.56 8.80 2.10
C LYS A 25 -1.32 7.57 2.97
N VAL A 26 -0.67 6.55 2.44
CA VAL A 26 -0.27 5.34 3.20
C VAL A 26 0.55 5.71 4.43
N SER A 27 1.58 6.54 4.27
CA SER A 27 2.44 6.99 5.36
C SER A 27 1.70 7.84 6.38
N THR A 28 0.83 8.74 5.93
CA THR A 28 -0.01 9.56 6.82
C THR A 28 -0.94 8.68 7.66
N GLU A 29 -1.59 7.67 7.06
CA GLU A 29 -2.46 6.75 7.80
C GLU A 29 -1.67 5.88 8.79
N ALA A 30 -0.50 5.40 8.38
CA ALA A 30 0.39 4.57 9.19
C ALA A 30 1.11 5.37 10.31
N GLY A 31 1.12 6.70 10.25
CA GLY A 31 1.85 7.54 11.19
C GLY A 31 3.37 7.47 11.04
N CYS A 32 3.87 7.03 9.88
CA CYS A 32 5.30 6.99 9.57
C CYS A 32 5.70 8.09 8.57
N LEU A 33 6.96 8.51 8.61
CA LEU A 33 7.52 9.40 7.59
C LEU A 33 7.89 8.57 6.36
N TRP A 34 7.33 8.92 5.20
CA TRP A 34 7.71 8.27 3.95
C TRP A 34 9.17 8.60 3.59
N ALA A 35 10.03 7.58 3.52
CA ALA A 35 11.35 7.72 2.92
C ALA A 35 11.29 7.24 1.46
N PHE A 36 11.64 8.13 0.52
CA PHE A 36 11.86 7.73 -0.87
C PHE A 36 13.11 6.86 -0.97
N SER A 37 12.96 5.56 -0.77
CA SER A 37 14.05 4.62 -1.01
C SER A 37 14.35 4.52 -2.51
N ALA A 38 15.60 4.17 -2.84
CA ALA A 38 16.07 4.09 -4.23
C ALA A 38 15.36 3.00 -5.06
N ASN A 39 14.65 2.05 -4.42
CA ASN A 39 13.95 0.97 -5.11
C ASN A 39 12.83 0.35 -4.22
N CYS A 40 11.89 -0.35 -4.85
CA CYS A 40 10.73 -0.94 -4.16
C CYS A 40 11.11 -1.97 -3.06
N ARG A 41 12.27 -2.63 -3.19
CA ARG A 41 12.73 -3.64 -2.22
C ARG A 41 13.21 -2.99 -0.93
N SER A 42 13.99 -1.91 -1.03
CA SER A 42 14.49 -1.15 0.13
C SER A 42 13.34 -0.62 0.98
N MET A 43 12.33 -0.01 0.34
CA MET A 43 11.08 0.44 0.97
C MET A 43 10.39 -0.65 1.81
N MET A 44 10.29 -1.87 1.28
CA MET A 44 9.67 -2.99 2.01
C MET A 44 10.48 -3.41 3.24
N ILE A 45 11.81 -3.41 3.13
CA ILE A 45 12.68 -3.94 4.18
C ILE A 45 12.80 -2.93 5.33
N GLU A 46 13.07 -1.66 5.01
CA GLU A 46 13.33 -0.60 6.00
C GLU A 46 12.12 -0.39 6.94
N GLU A 47 10.92 -0.35 6.38
CA GLU A 47 9.69 -0.13 7.15
C GLU A 47 9.30 -1.37 7.99
N ILE A 48 9.61 -2.59 7.53
CA ILE A 48 9.37 -3.82 8.33
C ILE A 48 10.26 -3.86 9.58
N VAL A 49 11.47 -3.29 9.52
CA VAL A 49 12.37 -3.22 10.68
C VAL A 49 11.79 -2.30 11.77
N GLY A 50 11.12 -1.22 11.39
CA GLY A 50 10.45 -0.30 12.32
C GLY A 50 9.29 -0.91 13.12
N LEU A 51 8.70 -2.02 12.64
CA LEU A 51 7.55 -2.68 13.28
C LEU A 51 7.90 -3.66 14.41
N GLY A 52 9.17 -3.73 14.82
CA GLY A 52 9.60 -4.53 15.99
C GLY A 52 9.36 -6.03 15.82
N SER A 53 8.78 -6.70 16.82
CA SER A 53 8.45 -8.15 16.78
C SER A 53 6.97 -8.44 16.48
N ASN A 54 6.17 -7.41 16.20
CA ASN A 54 4.74 -7.54 16.00
C ASN A 54 4.41 -8.24 14.67
N LYS A 55 4.01 -9.51 14.77
CA LYS A 55 3.72 -10.36 13.59
C LYS A 55 2.52 -9.87 12.79
N MET A 56 1.46 -9.40 13.46
CA MET A 56 0.25 -8.89 12.80
C MET A 56 0.55 -7.60 12.04
N ALA A 57 1.26 -6.66 12.67
CA ALA A 57 1.67 -5.41 12.02
C ALA A 57 2.54 -5.67 10.78
N LYS A 58 3.51 -6.58 10.88
CA LYS A 58 4.37 -6.96 9.75
C LYS A 58 3.59 -7.63 8.62
N ALA A 59 2.66 -8.52 8.92
CA ALA A 59 1.83 -9.17 7.93
C ALA A 59 0.93 -8.15 7.22
N LEU A 60 0.24 -7.30 7.97
CA LEU A 60 -0.61 -6.25 7.41
C LEU A 60 0.18 -5.26 6.56
N TRP A 61 1.37 -4.85 7.00
CA TRP A 61 2.23 -3.95 6.23
C TRP A 61 2.66 -4.56 4.89
N LYS A 62 3.07 -5.83 4.89
CA LYS A 62 3.40 -6.55 3.64
C LYS A 62 2.21 -6.60 2.69
N CYS A 63 1.02 -6.93 3.21
CA CYS A 63 -0.21 -6.94 2.42
C CYS A 63 -0.53 -5.54 1.87
N LEU A 64 -0.35 -4.49 2.67
CA LEU A 64 -0.59 -3.11 2.27
C LEU A 64 0.34 -2.67 1.14
N VAL A 65 1.64 -2.92 1.27
CA VAL A 65 2.63 -2.56 0.24
C VAL A 65 2.31 -3.27 -1.08
N LEU A 66 2.04 -4.57 -1.04
CA LEU A 66 1.69 -5.33 -2.24
C LEU A 66 0.37 -4.84 -2.84
N ALA A 67 -0.63 -4.52 -2.02
CA ALA A 67 -1.92 -4.04 -2.50
C ALA A 67 -1.82 -2.66 -3.14
N VAL A 68 -0.97 -1.77 -2.61
CA VAL A 68 -0.67 -0.46 -3.21
C VAL A 68 -0.01 -0.63 -4.57
N GLN A 69 1.05 -1.44 -4.66
CA GLN A 69 1.73 -1.71 -5.94
C GLN A 69 0.78 -2.33 -6.97
N TRP A 70 -0.08 -3.25 -6.55
CA TRP A 70 -1.11 -3.84 -7.40
C TRP A 70 -2.10 -2.79 -7.92
N ASN A 71 -2.60 -1.91 -7.04
CA ASN A 71 -3.56 -0.88 -7.44
C ASN A 71 -2.91 0.22 -8.32
N ILE A 72 -1.62 0.52 -8.14
CA ILE A 72 -0.86 1.37 -9.08
C ILE A 72 -0.84 0.73 -10.48
N TRP A 73 -0.57 -0.58 -10.55
CA TRP A 73 -0.58 -1.31 -11.82
C TRP A 73 -1.96 -1.32 -12.48
N ILE A 74 -3.02 -1.56 -11.70
CA ILE A 74 -4.41 -1.52 -12.19
C ILE A 74 -4.74 -0.12 -12.72
N GLU A 75 -4.43 0.93 -11.95
CA GLU A 75 -4.67 2.31 -12.38
C GLU A 75 -3.92 2.64 -13.67
N ARG A 76 -2.66 2.18 -13.82
CA ARG A 76 -1.89 2.36 -15.04
C ARG A 76 -2.59 1.72 -16.25
N ASN A 77 -3.13 0.52 -16.08
CA ASN A 77 -3.85 -0.18 -17.14
C ASN A 77 -5.18 0.48 -17.47
N LEU A 78 -5.95 0.93 -16.45
CA LEU A 78 -7.20 1.67 -16.67
C LEU A 78 -6.98 2.93 -17.52
N ARG A 79 -5.91 3.69 -17.24
CA ARG A 79 -5.57 4.89 -18.01
C ARG A 79 -5.22 4.61 -19.47
N ILE A 80 -4.65 3.44 -19.77
CA ILE A 80 -4.19 3.08 -21.11
C ILE A 80 -5.28 2.39 -21.93
N PHE A 81 -6.01 1.46 -21.32
CA PHE A 81 -6.96 0.61 -22.03
C PHE A 81 -8.38 1.13 -21.97
N GLU A 82 -8.73 1.93 -20.95
CA GLU A 82 -10.09 2.45 -20.77
C GLU A 82 -10.16 3.98 -20.76
N GLU A 83 -9.02 4.67 -20.87
CA GLU A 83 -8.92 6.15 -20.79
C GLU A 83 -9.57 6.75 -19.51
N LYS A 84 -9.63 5.96 -18.44
CA LYS A 84 -10.18 6.37 -17.14
C LYS A 84 -9.06 6.69 -16.16
N GLU A 85 -9.28 7.71 -15.34
CA GLU A 85 -8.38 8.06 -14.24
C GLU A 85 -9.15 8.01 -12.91
N MET A 86 -8.61 7.29 -11.93
CA MET A 86 -9.19 7.25 -10.58
C MET A 86 -8.60 8.33 -9.67
N GLY A 87 -9.38 8.79 -8.70
CA GLY A 87 -8.90 9.63 -7.62
C GLY A 87 -7.94 8.85 -6.71
N VAL A 88 -6.93 9.54 -6.15
CA VAL A 88 -5.95 8.90 -5.26
C VAL A 88 -6.63 8.33 -4.01
N ASP A 89 -7.69 8.96 -3.51
CA ASP A 89 -8.53 8.45 -2.42
C ASP A 89 -9.17 7.10 -2.76
N ASP A 90 -9.73 6.94 -3.96
CA ASP A 90 -10.37 5.70 -4.38
C ASP A 90 -9.36 4.56 -4.53
N ILE A 91 -8.19 4.87 -5.10
CA ILE A 91 -7.08 3.91 -5.24
C ILE A 91 -6.61 3.48 -3.85
N PHE A 92 -6.52 4.43 -2.91
CA PHE A 92 -6.13 4.17 -1.53
C PHE A 92 -7.12 3.25 -0.82
N GLU A 93 -8.42 3.53 -0.88
CA GLU A 93 -9.44 2.69 -0.24
C GLU A 93 -9.51 1.28 -0.85
N LYS A 94 -9.31 1.15 -2.18
CA LYS A 94 -9.17 -0.16 -2.82
C LYS A 94 -7.94 -0.92 -2.34
N ALA A 95 -6.79 -0.25 -2.25
CA ALA A 95 -5.56 -0.85 -1.75
C ALA A 95 -5.71 -1.28 -0.29
N LYS A 96 -6.36 -0.45 0.54
CA LYS A 96 -6.71 -0.81 1.91
C LYS A 96 -7.58 -2.05 1.92
N PHE A 97 -8.75 -2.03 1.32
CA PHE A 97 -9.66 -3.17 1.32
C PHE A 97 -8.93 -4.48 0.94
N LEU A 98 -8.16 -4.44 -0.14
CA LEU A 98 -7.38 -5.58 -0.63
C LEU A 98 -6.31 -6.04 0.36
N ALA A 99 -5.60 -5.11 1.01
CA ALA A 99 -4.63 -5.41 2.05
C ALA A 99 -5.25 -6.12 3.26
N SER A 100 -6.42 -5.65 3.74
CA SER A 100 -7.14 -6.32 4.82
C SER A 100 -7.61 -7.71 4.41
N LEU A 101 -8.04 -7.86 3.15
CA LEU A 101 -8.51 -9.15 2.64
C LEU A 101 -7.36 -10.14 2.61
N TRP A 102 -6.21 -9.74 2.08
CA TRP A 102 -5.01 -10.58 2.06
C TRP A 102 -4.49 -10.88 3.47
N ALA A 103 -4.46 -9.89 4.36
CA ALA A 103 -4.06 -10.09 5.75
C ALA A 103 -4.98 -11.07 6.49
N SER A 104 -6.28 -11.08 6.18
CA SER A 104 -7.23 -12.02 6.79
C SER A 104 -6.95 -13.50 6.48
N THR A 105 -6.15 -13.76 5.44
CA THR A 105 -5.70 -15.11 5.08
C THR A 105 -4.40 -15.52 5.79
N ASP A 106 -3.71 -14.59 6.46
CA ASP A 106 -2.48 -14.86 7.20
C ASP A 106 -2.81 -15.48 8.57
N ASN A 107 -2.01 -16.45 9.01
CA ASN A 107 -2.16 -17.11 10.31
C ASN A 107 -2.11 -16.13 11.48
N ALA A 108 -1.45 -14.98 11.34
CA ALA A 108 -1.44 -13.93 12.34
C ALA A 108 -2.85 -13.36 12.63
N PHE A 109 -3.80 -13.50 11.71
CA PHE A 109 -5.16 -12.97 11.82
C PHE A 109 -6.24 -14.05 11.97
N LYS A 110 -5.88 -15.32 12.23
CA LYS A 110 -6.79 -16.48 12.24
C LYS A 110 -8.08 -16.30 13.07
N ASN A 111 -8.04 -15.51 14.15
CA ASN A 111 -9.18 -15.27 15.03
C ASN A 111 -9.66 -13.80 15.01
N ILE A 112 -9.19 -13.00 14.04
CA ILE A 112 -9.56 -11.60 13.90
C ILE A 112 -10.58 -11.49 12.77
N PRO A 113 -11.83 -11.06 13.05
CA PRO A 113 -12.82 -10.79 12.02
C PRO A 113 -12.31 -9.79 10.98
N PHE A 114 -12.55 -10.07 9.69
CA PHE A 114 -12.17 -9.19 8.59
C PHE A 114 -12.67 -7.75 8.77
N SER A 115 -13.88 -7.56 9.31
CA SER A 115 -14.44 -6.24 9.59
C SER A 115 -13.57 -5.40 10.54
N LEU A 116 -12.94 -6.04 11.54
CA LEU A 116 -12.01 -5.35 12.44
C LEU A 116 -10.70 -5.00 11.74
N ILE A 117 -10.20 -5.87 10.85
CA ILE A 117 -9.00 -5.60 10.05
C ILE A 117 -9.22 -4.45 9.06
N VAL A 118 -10.45 -4.25 8.57
CA VAL A 118 -10.77 -3.14 7.65
C VAL A 118 -10.98 -1.83 8.39
N LEU A 119 -11.82 -1.85 9.45
CA LEU A 119 -12.29 -0.63 10.11
C LEU A 119 -11.33 -0.11 11.18
N ASN A 120 -10.68 -1.02 11.92
CA ASN A 120 -9.95 -0.70 13.16
C ASN A 120 -8.50 -1.20 13.11
N ARG A 121 -7.80 -0.93 12.01
CA ARG A 121 -6.43 -1.42 11.77
C ARG A 121 -5.45 -1.09 12.89
N LYS A 122 -5.50 0.14 13.41
CA LYS A 122 -4.61 0.62 14.47
C LYS A 122 -4.82 -0.15 15.77
N ASP A 123 -6.08 -0.36 16.14
CA ASP A 123 -6.46 -1.14 17.32
C ASP A 123 -6.05 -2.61 17.19
N VAL A 124 -6.16 -3.19 15.98
CA VAL A 124 -5.79 -4.58 15.71
C VAL A 124 -4.28 -4.80 15.76
N ILE A 125 -3.49 -3.83 15.30
CA ILE A 125 -2.02 -3.94 15.33
C ILE A 125 -1.40 -3.41 16.63
N GLY A 126 -2.15 -2.73 17.50
CA GLY A 126 -1.70 -2.32 18.83
C GLY A 126 -0.63 -1.21 18.85
N ASN A 127 -0.76 -0.21 17.97
CA ASN A 127 0.08 0.99 17.95
C ASN A 127 -0.66 2.23 18.45
#